data_AF-A0A351AQB0-F1
#
_entry.id   AF-A0A351AQB0-F1
#
_cell.length_a   1.000
_cell.length_b   1.000
_cell.length_c   1.000
_cell.angle_alpha   90.00
_cell.angle_beta   90.00
_cell.angle_gamma   90.00
#
_symmetry.space_group_name_H-M   'P 1'
#
loop_
_entity.id
_entity.type
_entity.pdbx_description
1 polymer ?
#
loop_
_entity_poly.entity_id
_entity_poly.type
_entity_poly.pdbx_seq_one_letter_code
_entity_poly.pdbx_strand_id
1 'polypeptide(L)'
;MKKFVLSAVLTLLCATMLPAQTKIMSHRGFYAHPGSFENTLTSLAGAQKLDVESVELDVHLTTDDSLVILHGPAIPRTKYKDIQKLDYATVKSCTLPNGDHIPSLREYFTQAKETSALKLFLELKSHPTPARETQLAEKVIALCDEMNMYDQVCFISFSEHLCDEVLRLHPGAEVIPITSRKTYSVKELKDRGYAGVSYNYNVVMNAAHYLDDVHAAGLQTVLWPVNSYDLADFAMRHGVTYVSTDQPQGMKRLMDSIRELKWKQEKKLICFDLDGTLTQHKTPLTAANRAVLDTLAKRYEIIMAGGGNCVRIYKQMGEYPITILGNYGMEESR
;
A
#
# COMPACT_ATOMS: atom_id res chain seq x y z
N MET A 1 6.28 -7.28 67.95
CA MET A 1 6.04 -8.10 66.73
C MET A 1 4.82 -7.57 65.99
N LYS A 2 5.01 -6.80 64.92
CA LYS A 2 3.96 -6.54 63.90
C LYS A 2 4.66 -6.56 62.54
N LYS A 3 4.43 -7.63 61.77
CA LYS A 3 4.94 -7.79 60.40
C LYS A 3 4.00 -7.03 59.48
N PHE A 4 4.51 -6.02 58.78
CA PHE A 4 3.81 -5.45 57.61
C PHE A 4 4.04 -6.38 56.43
N VAL A 5 2.95 -6.96 55.91
CA VAL A 5 2.94 -7.69 54.64
C VAL A 5 2.64 -6.65 53.56
N LEU A 6 3.63 -6.33 52.74
CA LEU A 6 3.46 -5.52 51.54
C LEU A 6 2.95 -6.46 50.43
N SER A 7 1.66 -6.40 50.12
CA SER A 7 1.10 -7.12 48.97
C SER A 7 1.35 -6.28 47.72
N ALA A 8 2.35 -6.67 46.93
CA ALA A 8 2.58 -6.08 45.61
C ALA A 8 1.49 -6.58 44.66
N VAL A 9 0.57 -5.69 44.28
CA VAL A 9 -0.36 -5.93 43.17
C VAL A 9 0.45 -5.75 41.89
N LEU A 10 0.84 -6.86 41.27
CA LEU A 10 1.43 -6.89 39.95
C LEU A 10 0.30 -6.67 38.93
N THR A 11 0.00 -5.42 38.60
CA THR A 11 -0.94 -5.10 37.52
C THR A 11 -0.26 -5.48 36.21
N LEU A 12 -0.60 -6.65 35.68
CA LEU A 12 -0.28 -7.04 34.31
C LEU A 12 -1.04 -6.08 33.39
N LEU A 13 -0.40 -4.97 32.99
CA LEU A 13 -0.86 -4.21 31.84
C LEU A 13 -0.60 -5.08 30.60
N CYS A 14 -1.55 -5.96 30.29
CA CYS A 14 -1.76 -6.36 28.91
C CYS A 14 -2.17 -5.08 28.17
N ALA A 15 -1.19 -4.32 27.70
CA ALA A 15 -1.42 -3.33 26.66
C ALA A 15 -1.97 -4.11 25.47
N THR A 16 -3.29 -4.09 25.31
CA THR A 16 -3.92 -4.49 24.06
C THR A 16 -3.34 -3.55 23.01
N MET A 17 -2.34 -4.02 22.26
CA MET A 17 -1.88 -3.32 21.08
C MET A 17 -3.09 -3.24 20.16
N LEU A 18 -3.71 -2.07 20.10
CA LEU A 18 -4.62 -1.76 19.00
C LEU A 18 -3.82 -2.01 17.73
N PRO A 19 -4.30 -2.84 16.79
CA PRO A 19 -3.59 -3.07 15.56
C PRO A 19 -3.28 -1.72 14.92
N ALA A 20 -2.00 -1.48 14.64
CA ALA A 20 -1.56 -0.24 14.03
C ALA A 20 -2.34 -0.04 12.72
N GLN A 21 -2.89 1.17 12.54
CA GLN A 21 -3.68 1.50 11.37
C GLN A 21 -2.80 1.37 10.11
N THR A 22 -3.26 0.58 9.13
CA THR A 22 -2.62 0.50 7.81
C THR A 22 -2.54 1.90 7.19
N LYS A 23 -1.33 2.27 6.77
CA LYS A 23 -0.97 3.57 6.20
C LYS A 23 -0.92 3.51 4.68
N ILE A 24 -0.98 4.66 4.02
CA ILE A 24 -0.93 4.77 2.57
C ILE A 24 0.47 5.19 2.13
N MET A 25 1.02 4.43 1.19
CA MET A 25 2.22 4.80 0.45
C MET A 25 1.82 5.14 -0.99
N SER A 26 2.05 6.39 -1.39
CA SER A 26 1.85 6.81 -2.76
C SER A 26 3.02 6.32 -3.62
N HIS A 27 2.75 5.32 -4.45
CA HIS A 27 3.74 4.75 -5.36
C HIS A 27 4.21 5.81 -6.37
N ARG A 28 5.51 6.13 -6.40
CA ARG A 28 6.12 7.11 -7.30
C ARG A 28 5.54 8.53 -7.21
N GLY A 29 5.01 8.89 -6.04
CA GLY A 29 4.25 10.12 -5.80
C GLY A 29 2.81 10.07 -6.33
N PHE A 30 2.08 11.18 -6.26
CA PHE A 30 0.70 11.22 -6.75
C PHE A 30 0.69 11.57 -8.24
N TYR A 31 0.86 10.57 -9.10
CA TYR A 31 0.91 10.78 -10.54
C TYR A 31 -0.42 10.53 -11.27
N ALA A 32 -1.41 9.95 -10.59
CA ALA A 32 -2.72 9.68 -11.14
C ALA A 32 -3.64 10.91 -11.20
N HIS A 33 -3.13 12.03 -11.73
CA HIS A 33 -3.92 13.22 -12.01
C HIS A 33 -3.41 13.95 -13.26
N PRO A 34 -4.24 14.78 -13.93
CA PRO A 34 -3.84 15.53 -15.11
C PRO A 34 -2.60 16.39 -14.86
N GLY A 35 -1.67 16.40 -15.81
CA GLY A 35 -0.43 17.18 -15.73
C GLY A 35 0.65 16.60 -14.80
N SER A 36 0.47 15.38 -14.28
CA SER A 36 1.46 14.69 -13.45
C SER A 36 2.10 13.52 -14.18
N PHE A 37 3.23 13.06 -13.65
CA PHE A 37 3.90 11.85 -14.09
C PHE A 37 4.65 11.21 -12.91
N GLU A 38 4.82 9.88 -12.95
CA GLU A 38 5.51 9.16 -11.88
C GLU A 38 6.93 9.68 -11.65
N ASN A 39 7.40 9.62 -10.40
CA ASN A 39 8.79 9.97 -10.05
C ASN A 39 9.18 11.42 -10.42
N THR A 40 8.23 12.35 -10.39
CA THR A 40 8.47 13.79 -10.63
C THR A 40 8.36 14.60 -9.35
N LEU A 41 8.92 15.82 -9.35
CA LEU A 41 8.66 16.78 -8.27
C LEU A 41 7.18 17.18 -8.23
N THR A 42 6.50 17.20 -9.40
CA THR A 42 5.07 17.43 -9.50
C THR A 42 4.27 16.35 -8.78
N SER A 43 4.59 15.07 -8.97
CA SER A 43 3.90 13.98 -8.27
C SER A 43 4.18 13.97 -6.78
N LEU A 44 5.40 14.29 -6.35
CA LEU A 44 5.74 14.46 -4.93
C LEU A 44 4.92 15.59 -4.28
N ALA A 45 4.92 16.78 -4.89
CA ALA A 45 4.17 17.92 -4.38
C ALA A 45 2.65 17.64 -4.36
N GLY A 46 2.15 16.88 -5.34
CA GLY A 46 0.79 16.36 -5.33
C GLY A 46 0.51 15.47 -4.14
N ALA A 47 1.41 14.53 -3.82
CA ALA A 47 1.27 13.63 -2.68
C ALA A 47 1.33 14.38 -1.34
N GLN A 48 2.24 15.35 -1.19
CA GLN A 48 2.33 16.21 0.00
C GLN A 48 1.00 16.95 0.27
N LYS A 49 0.31 17.42 -0.78
CA LYS A 49 -1.02 18.05 -0.65
C LYS A 49 -2.12 17.09 -0.23
N LEU A 50 -1.97 15.78 -0.46
CA LEU A 50 -2.94 14.76 -0.05
C LEU A 50 -2.79 14.35 1.42
N ASP A 51 -1.71 14.76 2.08
CA ASP A 51 -1.39 14.37 3.47
C ASP A 51 -1.35 12.84 3.63
N VAL A 52 -0.66 12.17 2.69
CA VAL A 52 -0.36 10.74 2.77
C VAL A 52 0.82 10.50 3.71
N GLU A 53 0.87 9.34 4.35
CA GLU A 53 1.93 9.03 5.31
C GLU A 53 3.29 8.78 4.65
N SER A 54 3.29 8.25 3.42
CA SER A 54 4.53 8.02 2.69
C SER A 54 4.42 8.12 1.17
N VAL A 55 5.56 8.32 0.54
CA VAL A 55 5.77 8.30 -0.91
C VAL A 55 6.91 7.34 -1.22
N GLU A 56 6.73 6.49 -2.22
CA GLU A 56 7.81 5.68 -2.80
C GLU A 56 8.42 6.41 -4.00
N LEU A 57 9.72 6.18 -4.24
CA LEU A 57 10.47 6.73 -5.37
C LEU A 57 11.63 5.83 -5.75
N ASP A 58 12.04 5.87 -7.02
CA ASP A 58 13.06 4.98 -7.59
C ASP A 58 14.36 5.74 -7.92
N VAL A 59 15.51 5.32 -7.37
CA VAL A 59 16.81 5.95 -7.64
C VAL A 59 17.76 5.08 -8.46
N HIS A 60 18.35 5.69 -9.49
CA HIS A 60 19.40 5.13 -10.34
C HIS A 60 20.71 5.92 -10.22
N LEU A 61 21.81 5.28 -10.63
CA LEU A 61 23.11 5.89 -10.83
C LEU A 61 23.39 6.05 -12.34
N THR A 62 23.67 7.27 -12.78
CA THR A 62 24.11 7.57 -14.18
C THR A 62 25.55 7.12 -14.40
N THR A 63 26.06 7.10 -15.64
CA THR A 63 27.44 6.65 -15.95
C THR A 63 28.54 7.49 -15.31
N ASP A 64 28.23 8.74 -14.95
CA ASP A 64 29.08 9.71 -14.25
C ASP A 64 28.72 9.84 -12.77
N ASP A 65 28.08 8.82 -12.20
CA ASP A 65 27.84 8.63 -10.76
C ASP A 65 26.89 9.64 -10.11
N SER A 66 25.98 10.21 -10.89
CA SER A 66 24.92 11.10 -10.39
C SER A 66 23.64 10.31 -10.06
N LEU A 67 22.95 10.73 -9.00
CA LEU A 67 21.71 10.10 -8.51
C LEU A 67 20.48 10.75 -9.18
N VAL A 68 19.70 9.95 -9.89
CA VAL A 68 18.53 10.39 -10.67
C VAL A 68 17.30 9.54 -10.40
N ILE A 69 16.12 10.14 -10.50
CA ILE A 69 14.84 9.55 -10.09
C ILE A 69 14.02 9.12 -11.30
N LEU A 70 13.81 7.81 -11.48
CA LEU A 70 13.01 7.22 -12.56
C LEU A 70 12.70 5.75 -12.25
N HIS A 71 11.53 5.24 -12.61
CA HIS A 71 11.17 3.85 -12.32
C HIS A 71 11.83 2.80 -13.23
N GLY A 72 11.81 3.02 -14.55
CA GLY A 72 12.25 2.03 -15.53
C GLY A 72 13.65 2.32 -16.05
N PRO A 73 14.36 1.33 -16.63
CA PRO A 73 15.59 1.68 -17.32
C PRO A 73 15.28 2.57 -18.54
N ALA A 74 14.15 2.38 -19.24
CA ALA A 74 13.81 3.20 -20.39
C ALA A 74 13.22 4.56 -19.99
N ILE A 75 13.73 5.63 -20.62
CA ILE A 75 13.18 6.98 -20.43
C ILE A 75 11.96 7.16 -21.35
N PRO A 76 10.75 7.41 -20.82
CA PRO A 76 9.54 7.54 -21.61
C PRO A 76 9.64 8.61 -22.70
N ARG A 77 9.05 8.33 -23.88
CA ARG A 77 9.03 9.22 -25.05
C ARG A 77 10.41 9.63 -25.59
N THR A 78 11.46 8.86 -25.28
CA THR A 78 12.80 9.07 -25.86
C THR A 78 13.30 7.81 -26.56
N LYS A 79 14.44 7.95 -27.24
CA LYS A 79 15.18 6.81 -27.82
C LYS A 79 15.94 5.99 -26.77
N TYR A 80 16.12 6.51 -25.56
CA TYR A 80 16.97 5.90 -24.55
C TYR A 80 16.23 4.76 -23.84
N LYS A 81 16.80 3.56 -23.92
CA LYS A 81 16.21 2.33 -23.35
C LYS A 81 16.76 1.97 -21.97
N ASP A 82 17.81 2.65 -21.54
CA ASP A 82 18.51 2.36 -20.30
C ASP A 82 19.20 3.63 -19.74
N ILE A 83 18.65 4.17 -18.66
CA ILE A 83 19.12 5.36 -17.95
C ILE A 83 20.49 5.14 -17.31
N GLN A 84 20.83 3.89 -16.96
CA GLN A 84 22.13 3.54 -16.37
C GLN A 84 23.27 3.61 -17.39
N LYS A 85 22.97 3.81 -18.68
CA LYS A 85 23.95 3.98 -19.78
C LYS A 85 24.13 5.43 -20.22
N LEU A 86 23.56 6.38 -19.50
CA LEU A 86 23.61 7.81 -19.82
C LEU A 86 24.32 8.57 -18.72
N ASP A 87 24.96 9.68 -19.10
CA ASP A 87 25.49 10.66 -18.15
C ASP A 87 24.38 11.58 -17.61
N TYR A 88 24.68 12.30 -16.54
CA TYR A 88 23.72 13.18 -15.88
C TYR A 88 23.18 14.27 -16.81
N ALA A 89 24.04 14.88 -17.62
CA ALA A 89 23.66 15.94 -18.54
C ALA A 89 22.62 15.46 -19.56
N THR A 90 22.81 14.26 -20.12
CA THR A 90 21.86 13.65 -21.06
C THR A 90 20.54 13.34 -20.36
N VAL A 91 20.58 12.75 -19.15
CA VAL A 91 19.38 12.44 -18.37
C VAL A 91 18.58 13.72 -18.06
N LYS A 92 19.22 14.78 -17.55
CA LYS A 92 18.55 16.05 -17.24
C LYS A 92 17.98 16.77 -18.46
N SER A 93 18.56 16.56 -19.64
CA SER A 93 18.03 17.13 -20.89
C SER A 93 16.72 16.48 -21.35
N CYS A 94 16.37 15.30 -20.82
CA CYS A 94 15.15 14.59 -21.19
C CYS A 94 13.93 15.23 -20.53
N THR A 95 12.80 15.23 -21.25
CA THR A 95 11.50 15.70 -20.76
C THR A 95 10.54 14.52 -20.65
N LEU A 96 9.90 14.40 -19.50
CA LEU A 96 8.91 13.39 -19.18
C LEU A 96 7.53 13.76 -19.78
N PRO A 97 6.58 12.80 -19.85
CA PRO A 97 5.29 13.04 -20.50
C PRO A 97 4.47 14.22 -19.98
N ASN A 98 4.67 14.66 -18.75
CA ASN A 98 4.01 15.84 -18.17
C ASN A 98 4.74 17.16 -18.43
N GLY A 99 5.91 17.14 -19.08
CA GLY A 99 6.74 18.33 -19.32
C GLY A 99 7.86 18.54 -18.31
N ASP A 100 7.91 17.76 -17.23
CA ASP A 100 8.98 17.86 -16.24
C ASP A 100 10.29 17.28 -16.77
N HIS A 101 11.41 17.76 -16.24
CA HIS A 101 12.70 17.07 -16.37
C HIS A 101 12.82 15.96 -15.32
N ILE A 102 13.66 14.97 -15.61
CA ILE A 102 13.99 13.91 -14.64
C ILE A 102 14.64 14.57 -13.40
N PRO A 103 14.14 14.35 -12.19
CA PRO A 103 14.75 14.89 -10.98
C PRO A 103 16.05 14.18 -10.63
N SER A 104 16.98 14.90 -10.02
CA SER A 104 18.04 14.34 -9.18
C SER A 104 17.48 13.96 -7.81
N LEU A 105 18.14 13.03 -7.11
CA LEU A 105 17.74 12.70 -5.73
C LEU A 105 17.81 13.93 -4.80
N ARG A 106 18.78 14.84 -5.01
CA ARG A 106 18.91 16.08 -4.24
C ARG A 106 17.73 17.02 -4.44
N GLU A 107 17.28 17.22 -5.68
CA GLU A 107 16.08 18.02 -5.96
C GLU A 107 14.85 17.40 -5.28
N TYR A 108 14.72 16.07 -5.33
CA TYR A 108 13.62 15.35 -4.70
C TYR A 108 13.63 15.46 -3.17
N PHE A 109 14.79 15.28 -2.52
CA PHE A 109 14.95 15.48 -1.08
C PHE A 109 14.69 16.93 -0.66
N THR A 110 15.09 17.90 -1.49
CA THR A 110 14.80 19.32 -1.23
C THR A 110 13.29 19.56 -1.19
N GLN A 111 12.54 19.06 -2.17
CA GLN A 111 11.08 19.16 -2.18
C GLN A 111 10.44 18.38 -1.02
N ALA A 112 10.95 17.19 -0.68
CA ALA A 112 10.38 16.35 0.38
C ALA A 112 10.44 17.03 1.75
N LYS A 113 11.54 17.75 2.04
CA LYS A 113 11.74 18.48 3.29
C LYS A 113 10.71 19.56 3.59
N GLU A 114 9.97 20.02 2.58
CA GLU A 114 8.82 20.92 2.78
C GLU A 114 7.69 20.25 3.59
N THR A 115 7.74 18.93 3.80
CA THR A 115 6.81 18.18 4.65
C THR A 115 7.58 17.15 5.47
N SER A 116 8.13 17.56 6.61
CA SER A 116 9.01 16.71 7.44
C SER A 116 8.37 15.44 7.99
N ALA A 117 7.04 15.39 8.09
CA ALA A 117 6.29 14.20 8.51
C ALA A 117 6.13 13.15 7.40
N LEU A 118 6.39 13.52 6.14
CA LEU A 118 6.27 12.60 5.01
C LEU A 118 7.45 11.62 4.99
N LYS A 119 7.16 10.33 4.98
CA LYS A 119 8.19 9.30 4.86
C LYS A 119 8.45 8.94 3.40
N LEU A 120 9.71 8.82 3.02
CA LEU A 120 10.16 8.39 1.71
C LEU A 120 10.58 6.92 1.74
N PHE A 121 10.01 6.12 0.87
CA PHE A 121 10.44 4.74 0.60
C PHE A 121 11.33 4.77 -0.65
N LEU A 122 12.63 4.92 -0.43
CA LEU A 122 13.62 5.09 -1.49
C LEU A 122 14.03 3.73 -2.05
N GLU A 123 13.55 3.38 -3.24
CA GLU A 123 13.96 2.18 -3.96
C GLU A 123 15.31 2.37 -4.63
N LEU A 124 16.34 1.70 -4.11
CA LEU A 124 17.64 1.60 -4.78
C LEU A 124 17.52 0.56 -5.88
N LYS A 125 17.58 1.00 -7.14
CA LYS A 125 17.41 0.12 -8.30
C LYS A 125 18.65 -0.73 -8.53
N SER A 126 18.44 -1.99 -8.89
CA SER A 126 19.54 -2.91 -9.21
C SER A 126 20.40 -2.39 -10.35
N HIS A 127 21.70 -2.64 -10.26
CA HIS A 127 22.69 -2.28 -11.28
C HIS A 127 23.42 -3.53 -11.78
N PRO A 128 24.11 -3.47 -12.93
CA PRO A 128 24.65 -4.67 -13.58
C PRO A 128 25.69 -5.46 -12.78
N THR A 129 26.30 -4.86 -11.75
CA THR A 129 27.32 -5.52 -10.91
C THR A 129 27.16 -5.14 -9.44
N PRO A 130 27.55 -6.02 -8.50
CA PRO A 130 27.56 -5.70 -7.06
C PRO A 130 28.41 -4.48 -6.72
N ALA A 131 29.55 -4.26 -7.40
CA ALA A 131 30.37 -3.08 -7.18
C ALA A 131 29.64 -1.78 -7.55
N ARG A 132 28.85 -1.81 -8.64
CA ARG A 132 28.03 -0.66 -9.04
C ARG A 132 26.88 -0.42 -8.06
N GLU A 133 26.29 -1.48 -7.54
CA GLU A 133 25.28 -1.41 -6.49
C GLU A 133 25.85 -0.84 -5.17
N THR A 134 27.02 -1.30 -4.72
CA THR A 134 27.73 -0.71 -3.57
C THR A 134 27.96 0.78 -3.77
N GLN A 135 28.39 1.21 -4.96
CA GLN A 135 28.61 2.62 -5.25
C GLN A 135 27.30 3.45 -5.22
N LEU A 136 26.18 2.88 -5.68
CA LEU A 136 24.86 3.51 -5.53
C LEU A 136 24.54 3.72 -4.04
N ALA A 137 24.69 2.67 -3.22
CA ALA A 137 24.44 2.75 -1.78
C ALA A 137 25.33 3.81 -1.11
N GLU A 138 26.64 3.82 -1.39
CA GLU A 138 27.59 4.82 -0.87
C GLU A 138 27.18 6.25 -1.22
N LYS A 139 26.79 6.51 -2.46
CA LYS A 139 26.35 7.83 -2.94
C LYS A 139 25.03 8.26 -2.27
N VAL A 140 24.09 7.34 -2.13
CA VAL A 140 22.79 7.61 -1.48
C VAL A 140 22.99 7.91 0.01
N ILE A 141 23.79 7.10 0.71
CA ILE A 141 24.11 7.30 2.13
C ILE A 141 24.82 8.65 2.34
N ALA A 142 25.84 8.96 1.54
CA ALA A 142 26.54 10.24 1.62
C ALA A 142 25.59 11.45 1.42
N LEU A 143 24.61 11.35 0.51
CA LEU A 143 23.61 12.41 0.34
C LEU A 143 22.64 12.49 1.52
N CYS A 144 22.27 11.35 2.12
CA CYS A 144 21.43 11.31 3.32
C CYS A 144 22.14 11.95 4.53
N ASP A 145 23.43 11.69 4.72
CA ASP A 145 24.29 12.35 5.71
C ASP A 145 24.31 13.87 5.48
N GLU A 146 24.63 14.29 4.26
CA GLU A 146 24.73 15.71 3.91
C GLU A 146 23.42 16.46 4.14
N MET A 147 22.30 15.82 3.81
CA MET A 147 20.98 16.42 3.87
C MET A 147 20.20 16.08 5.15
N ASN A 148 20.75 15.34 6.12
CA ASN A 148 20.04 14.89 7.33
C ASN A 148 18.68 14.22 7.01
N MET A 149 18.68 13.22 6.14
CA MET A 149 17.45 12.60 5.63
C MET A 149 17.00 11.33 6.36
N TYR A 150 17.80 10.81 7.28
CA TYR A 150 17.56 9.49 7.92
C TYR A 150 16.20 9.39 8.60
N ASP A 151 15.71 10.45 9.24
CA ASP A 151 14.40 10.44 9.91
C ASP A 151 13.22 10.35 8.93
N GLN A 152 13.44 10.70 7.66
CA GLN A 152 12.41 10.68 6.61
C GLN A 152 12.57 9.48 5.65
N VAL A 153 13.69 8.75 5.64
CA VAL A 153 13.96 7.74 4.61
C VAL A 153 13.89 6.32 5.19
N CYS A 154 13.08 5.48 4.54
CA CYS A 154 13.19 4.03 4.57
C CYS A 154 13.79 3.55 3.24
N PHE A 155 14.83 2.74 3.30
CA PHE A 155 15.48 2.20 2.11
C PHE A 155 14.83 0.89 1.70
N ILE A 156 14.52 0.75 0.41
CA ILE A 156 13.95 -0.47 -0.14
C ILE A 156 14.72 -0.91 -1.39
N SER A 157 14.76 -2.21 -1.69
CA SER A 157 15.33 -2.71 -2.94
C SER A 157 14.90 -4.15 -3.20
N PHE A 158 14.86 -4.53 -4.49
CA PHE A 158 14.82 -5.94 -4.89
C PHE A 158 16.19 -6.63 -4.76
N SER A 159 17.29 -5.88 -4.73
CA SER A 159 18.63 -6.43 -4.50
C SER A 159 18.89 -6.54 -3.01
N GLU A 160 19.03 -7.77 -2.55
CA GLU A 160 19.48 -8.06 -1.19
C GLU A 160 20.89 -7.53 -0.91
N HIS A 161 21.76 -7.48 -1.93
CA HIS A 161 23.08 -6.87 -1.82
C HIS A 161 22.97 -5.37 -1.50
N LEU A 162 22.09 -4.63 -2.19
CA LEU A 162 21.85 -3.21 -1.88
C LEU A 162 21.31 -3.01 -0.45
N CYS A 163 20.36 -3.86 -0.02
CA CYS A 163 19.83 -3.80 1.34
C CYS A 163 20.92 -4.05 2.39
N ASP A 164 21.76 -5.06 2.20
CA ASP A 164 22.87 -5.37 3.10
C ASP A 164 23.93 -4.26 3.11
N GLU A 165 24.23 -3.66 1.95
CA GLU A 165 25.20 -2.56 1.84
C GLU A 165 24.72 -1.29 2.55
N VAL A 166 23.43 -0.97 2.49
CA VAL A 166 22.85 0.14 3.26
C VAL A 166 23.04 -0.11 4.77
N LEU A 167 22.76 -1.31 5.26
CA LEU A 167 22.95 -1.66 6.68
C LEU A 167 24.43 -1.70 7.08
N ARG A 168 25.33 -2.11 6.18
CA ARG A 168 26.79 -2.07 6.40
C ARG A 168 27.29 -0.64 6.54
N LEU A 169 26.81 0.26 5.69
CA LEU A 169 27.23 1.67 5.67
C LEU A 169 26.59 2.48 6.80
N HIS A 170 25.34 2.21 7.14
CA HIS A 170 24.62 2.87 8.23
C HIS A 170 23.89 1.85 9.12
N PRO A 171 24.59 1.26 10.12
CA PRO A 171 23.98 0.34 11.06
C PRO A 171 22.86 1.01 11.87
N GLY A 172 21.62 0.59 11.65
CA GLY A 172 20.42 1.21 12.23
C GLY A 172 19.50 1.87 11.20
N ALA A 173 19.89 1.92 9.92
CA ALA A 173 19.01 2.34 8.84
C ALA A 173 17.74 1.48 8.81
N GLU A 174 16.60 2.10 8.51
CA GLU A 174 15.39 1.36 8.22
C GLU A 174 15.45 0.79 6.80
N VAL A 175 15.62 -0.53 6.70
CA VAL A 175 15.76 -1.23 5.43
C VAL A 175 14.69 -2.31 5.30
N ILE A 176 13.95 -2.28 4.18
CA ILE A 176 12.89 -3.23 3.87
C ILE A 176 13.15 -3.85 2.47
N PRO A 177 13.51 -5.14 2.37
CA PRO A 177 13.66 -5.81 1.09
C PRO A 177 12.31 -5.94 0.37
N ILE A 178 12.34 -5.82 -0.96
CA ILE A 178 11.21 -6.00 -1.86
C ILE A 178 11.28 -7.37 -2.52
N THR A 179 10.14 -8.07 -2.62
CA THR A 179 10.08 -9.38 -3.27
C THR A 179 8.74 -9.60 -3.97
N SER A 180 8.82 -10.26 -5.13
CA SER A 180 7.67 -10.70 -5.92
C SER A 180 7.61 -12.22 -6.13
N ARG A 181 8.54 -12.96 -5.53
CA ARG A 181 8.72 -14.40 -5.82
C ARG A 181 8.93 -15.27 -4.59
N LYS A 182 9.54 -14.74 -3.53
CA LYS A 182 9.86 -15.48 -2.32
C LYS A 182 9.22 -14.85 -1.09
N THR A 183 9.02 -15.67 -0.07
CA THR A 183 8.69 -15.25 1.29
C THR A 183 9.95 -15.21 2.14
N TYR A 184 9.92 -14.42 3.21
CA TYR A 184 10.95 -14.37 4.24
C TYR A 184 10.38 -14.92 5.54
N SER A 185 11.20 -15.69 6.26
CA SER A 185 10.88 -16.02 7.65
C SER A 185 11.19 -14.82 8.56
N VAL A 186 10.47 -14.70 9.68
CA VAL A 186 10.77 -13.69 10.71
C VAL A 186 12.22 -13.77 11.18
N LYS A 187 12.77 -15.00 11.30
CA LYS A 187 14.15 -15.22 11.71
C LYS A 187 15.12 -14.61 10.70
N GLU A 188 14.92 -14.86 9.41
CA GLU A 188 15.77 -14.33 8.35
C GLU A 188 15.78 -12.80 8.33
N LEU A 189 14.62 -12.16 8.47
CA LEU A 189 14.52 -10.70 8.54
C LEU A 189 15.30 -10.15 9.75
N LYS A 190 15.12 -10.75 10.93
CA LYS A 190 15.77 -10.31 12.17
C LYS A 190 17.28 -10.54 12.17
N ASP A 191 17.73 -11.70 11.70
CA ASP A 191 19.16 -12.05 11.64
C ASP A 191 19.94 -11.06 10.76
N ARG A 192 19.30 -10.54 9.70
CA ARG A 192 19.88 -9.58 8.77
C ARG A 192 19.73 -8.13 9.19
N GLY A 193 18.94 -7.85 10.24
CA GLY A 193 18.68 -6.48 10.70
C GLY A 193 17.66 -5.71 9.83
N TYR A 194 16.82 -6.40 9.07
CA TYR A 194 15.76 -5.76 8.30
C TYR A 194 14.61 -5.29 9.19
N ALA A 195 14.05 -4.14 8.86
CA ALA A 195 12.92 -3.54 9.57
C ALA A 195 11.57 -4.16 9.18
N GLY A 196 11.53 -4.96 8.11
CA GLY A 196 10.29 -5.47 7.55
C GLY A 196 10.47 -6.20 6.23
N VAL A 197 9.39 -6.34 5.46
CA VAL A 197 9.40 -6.88 4.10
C VAL A 197 8.29 -6.25 3.24
N SER A 198 8.60 -6.02 1.96
CA SER A 198 7.67 -5.49 0.96
C SER A 198 7.29 -6.57 -0.05
N TYR A 199 6.04 -7.05 0.02
CA TYR A 199 5.53 -8.14 -0.81
C TYR A 199 4.69 -7.65 -1.98
N ASN A 200 4.97 -8.18 -3.17
CA ASN A 200 3.96 -8.21 -4.21
C ASN A 200 2.75 -9.01 -3.69
N TYR A 201 1.53 -8.51 -3.88
CA TYR A 201 0.34 -9.16 -3.31
C TYR A 201 0.24 -10.64 -3.71
N ASN A 202 0.62 -10.99 -4.94
CA ASN A 202 0.56 -12.37 -5.44
C ASN A 202 1.35 -13.37 -4.59
N VAL A 203 2.39 -12.92 -3.87
CA VAL A 203 3.21 -13.79 -3.01
C VAL A 203 2.43 -14.25 -1.78
N VAL A 204 1.54 -13.40 -1.25
CA VAL A 204 0.94 -13.57 0.07
C VAL A 204 -0.57 -13.76 0.06
N MET A 205 -1.26 -13.57 -1.07
CA MET A 205 -2.72 -13.76 -1.17
C MET A 205 -3.19 -15.14 -0.69
N ASN A 206 -2.43 -16.20 -1.01
CA ASN A 206 -2.74 -17.57 -0.57
C ASN A 206 -1.90 -18.02 0.63
N ALA A 207 -1.16 -17.09 1.25
CA ALA A 207 -0.22 -17.38 2.34
C ALA A 207 -0.17 -16.22 3.35
N ALA A 208 -1.35 -15.71 3.73
CA ALA A 208 -1.49 -14.51 4.55
C ALA A 208 -0.80 -14.61 5.94
N HIS A 209 -0.58 -15.83 6.44
CA HIS A 209 0.16 -16.08 7.69
C HIS A 209 1.57 -15.47 7.68
N TYR A 210 2.22 -15.31 6.53
CA TYR A 210 3.51 -14.61 6.46
C TYR A 210 3.39 -13.13 6.85
N LEU A 211 2.26 -12.47 6.53
CA LEU A 211 2.01 -11.09 6.96
C LEU A 211 1.72 -11.06 8.47
N ASP A 212 0.90 -11.99 8.95
CA ASP A 212 0.51 -12.09 10.35
C ASP A 212 1.74 -12.36 11.26
N ASP A 213 2.63 -13.27 10.85
CA ASP A 213 3.87 -13.62 11.57
C ASP A 213 4.84 -12.45 11.62
N VAL A 214 5.03 -11.73 10.51
CA VAL A 214 5.90 -10.54 10.46
C VAL A 214 5.33 -9.42 11.34
N HIS A 215 4.01 -9.19 11.27
CA HIS A 215 3.34 -8.22 12.13
C HIS A 215 3.47 -8.57 13.62
N ALA A 216 3.20 -9.82 13.99
CA ALA A 216 3.33 -10.31 15.37
C ALA A 216 4.77 -10.20 15.91
N ALA A 217 5.77 -10.23 15.01
CA ALA A 217 7.17 -10.04 15.35
C ALA A 217 7.60 -8.58 15.55
N GLY A 218 6.69 -7.62 15.35
CA GLY A 218 6.93 -6.17 15.44
C GLY A 218 7.63 -5.59 14.21
N LEU A 219 7.65 -6.32 13.10
CA LEU A 219 8.30 -5.92 11.84
C LEU A 219 7.26 -5.29 10.89
N GLN A 220 7.72 -4.40 10.02
CA GLN A 220 6.86 -3.73 9.06
C GLN A 220 6.53 -4.61 7.85
N THR A 221 5.34 -4.42 7.29
CA THR A 221 4.93 -5.03 6.03
C THR A 221 4.43 -3.98 5.06
N VAL A 222 4.90 -4.09 3.82
CA VAL A 222 4.36 -3.32 2.69
C VAL A 222 3.70 -4.29 1.72
N LEU A 223 2.46 -4.02 1.31
CA LEU A 223 1.77 -4.78 0.26
C LEU A 223 1.65 -3.94 -1.00
N TRP A 224 2.02 -4.50 -2.17
CA TRP A 224 2.01 -3.77 -3.42
C TRP A 224 1.69 -4.64 -4.66
N PRO A 225 1.22 -4.03 -5.76
CA PRO A 225 0.41 -2.82 -5.77
C PRO A 225 -0.98 -3.12 -5.20
N VAL A 226 -1.55 -2.17 -4.45
CA VAL A 226 -2.90 -2.25 -3.89
C VAL A 226 -3.74 -1.16 -4.54
N ASN A 227 -4.56 -1.55 -5.51
CA ASN A 227 -5.38 -0.62 -6.31
C ASN A 227 -6.86 -1.05 -6.38
N SER A 228 -7.29 -2.01 -5.56
CA SER A 228 -8.66 -2.52 -5.51
C SER A 228 -9.19 -2.59 -4.08
N TYR A 229 -10.52 -2.63 -3.95
CA TYR A 229 -11.20 -2.84 -2.67
C TYR A 229 -10.71 -4.12 -1.98
N ASP A 230 -10.68 -5.25 -2.70
CA ASP A 230 -10.36 -6.55 -2.12
C ASP A 230 -8.94 -6.59 -1.54
N LEU A 231 -7.97 -5.99 -2.23
CA LEU A 231 -6.59 -5.91 -1.76
C LEU A 231 -6.45 -4.96 -0.56
N ALA A 232 -7.19 -3.84 -0.54
CA ALA A 232 -7.20 -2.92 0.59
C ALA A 232 -7.83 -3.56 1.84
N ASP A 233 -8.97 -4.25 1.70
CA ASP A 233 -9.61 -4.98 2.79
C ASP A 233 -8.72 -6.12 3.31
N PHE A 234 -8.11 -6.89 2.40
CA PHE A 234 -7.14 -7.93 2.76
C PHE A 234 -5.98 -7.34 3.57
N ALA A 235 -5.33 -6.28 3.08
CA ALA A 235 -4.22 -5.64 3.77
C ALA A 235 -4.61 -5.17 5.19
N MET A 236 -5.78 -4.53 5.31
CA MET A 236 -6.30 -4.03 6.58
C MET A 236 -6.75 -5.13 7.55
N ARG A 237 -7.08 -6.33 7.07
CA ARG A 237 -7.42 -7.48 7.93
C ARG A 237 -6.18 -8.18 8.47
N HIS A 238 -5.10 -8.20 7.69
CA HIS A 238 -3.84 -8.84 8.03
C HIS A 238 -2.80 -7.89 8.65
N GLY A 239 -3.24 -6.74 9.16
CA GLY A 239 -2.38 -5.80 9.87
C GLY A 239 -1.22 -5.26 9.03
N VAL A 240 -1.38 -5.20 7.70
CA VAL A 240 -0.34 -4.65 6.82
C VAL A 240 0.01 -3.23 7.24
N THR A 241 1.30 -2.92 7.35
CA THR A 241 1.75 -1.60 7.83
C THR A 241 1.51 -0.51 6.78
N TYR A 242 1.88 -0.76 5.53
CA TYR A 242 1.71 0.15 4.40
C TYR A 242 1.09 -0.55 3.19
N VAL A 243 0.16 0.11 2.52
CA VAL A 243 -0.28 -0.27 1.17
C VAL A 243 0.34 0.66 0.13
N SER A 244 1.05 0.12 -0.85
CA SER A 244 1.56 0.89 -1.99
C SER A 244 0.48 0.99 -3.06
N THR A 245 0.09 2.20 -3.45
CA THR A 245 -1.00 2.43 -4.40
C THR A 245 -0.65 3.51 -5.41
N ASP A 246 -1.16 3.34 -6.63
CA ASP A 246 -1.06 4.34 -7.71
C ASP A 246 -2.13 5.44 -7.55
N GLN A 247 -3.14 5.20 -6.70
CA GLN A 247 -4.33 6.03 -6.56
C GLN A 247 -4.53 6.48 -5.10
N PRO A 248 -3.55 7.18 -4.49
CA PRO A 248 -3.55 7.51 -3.06
C PRO A 248 -4.81 8.27 -2.62
N GLN A 249 -5.29 9.20 -3.44
CA GLN A 249 -6.50 9.98 -3.15
C GLN A 249 -7.75 9.08 -3.05
N GLY A 250 -7.88 8.12 -3.96
CA GLY A 250 -8.98 7.16 -3.95
C GLY A 250 -8.84 6.16 -2.81
N MET A 251 -7.61 5.71 -2.53
CA MET A 251 -7.29 4.75 -1.48
C MET A 251 -7.67 5.26 -0.09
N LYS A 252 -7.41 6.54 0.22
CA LYS A 252 -7.79 7.13 1.51
C LYS A 252 -9.28 6.98 1.78
N ARG A 253 -10.11 7.42 0.82
CA ARG A 253 -11.58 7.31 0.91
C ARG A 253 -12.05 5.86 1.03
N LEU A 254 -11.42 4.95 0.27
CA LEU A 254 -11.71 3.53 0.29
C LEU A 254 -11.42 2.92 1.67
N MET A 255 -10.23 3.15 2.22
CA MET A 255 -9.84 2.61 3.52
C MET A 255 -10.68 3.18 4.66
N ASP A 256 -11.04 4.46 4.60
CA ASP A 256 -11.98 5.07 5.55
C ASP A 256 -13.36 4.41 5.48
N SER A 257 -13.86 4.15 4.26
CA SER A 257 -15.12 3.42 4.06
C SER A 257 -15.07 2.00 4.64
N ILE A 258 -13.95 1.26 4.44
CA ILE A 258 -13.76 -0.08 5.01
C ILE A 258 -13.77 -0.02 6.55
N ARG A 259 -13.13 0.99 7.15
CA ARG A 259 -13.13 1.19 8.62
C ARG A 259 -14.54 1.43 9.15
N GLU A 260 -15.31 2.30 8.50
CA GLU A 260 -16.70 2.56 8.86
C GLU A 260 -17.59 1.32 8.71
N LEU A 261 -17.35 0.50 7.68
CA LEU A 261 -18.05 -0.77 7.50
C LEU A 261 -17.71 -1.78 8.59
N LYS A 262 -16.44 -1.88 9.02
CA LYS A 262 -16.04 -2.76 10.14
C LYS A 262 -16.74 -2.38 11.45
N TRP A 263 -16.93 -1.08 11.72
CA TRP A 263 -17.75 -0.64 12.86
C TRP A 263 -19.22 -1.06 12.73
N LYS A 264 -19.78 -1.07 11.51
CA LYS A 264 -21.13 -1.58 11.24
C LYS A 264 -21.24 -3.12 11.29
N GLN A 265 -20.13 -3.86 11.36
CA GLN A 265 -20.14 -5.33 11.52
C GLN A 265 -20.55 -5.82 12.91
N GLU A 266 -20.86 -4.91 13.87
CA GLU A 266 -21.64 -5.29 15.06
C GLU A 266 -23.01 -5.89 14.69
N LYS A 267 -23.50 -5.59 13.48
CA LYS A 267 -24.56 -6.36 12.84
C LYS A 267 -23.95 -7.37 11.89
N LYS A 268 -24.28 -8.65 12.07
CA LYS A 268 -23.98 -9.67 11.08
C LYS A 268 -24.80 -9.35 9.82
N LEU A 269 -24.17 -9.13 8.67
CA LEU A 269 -24.84 -8.77 7.43
C LEU A 269 -24.72 -9.91 6.41
N ILE A 270 -25.77 -10.10 5.61
CA ILE A 270 -25.71 -10.93 4.40
C ILE A 270 -26.22 -10.09 3.23
N CYS A 271 -25.40 -9.98 2.19
CA CYS A 271 -25.74 -9.30 0.95
C CYS A 271 -25.94 -10.32 -0.18
N PHE A 272 -27.04 -10.22 -0.91
CA PHE A 272 -27.34 -11.06 -2.07
C PHE A 272 -27.29 -10.26 -3.37
N ASP A 273 -26.70 -10.85 -4.41
CA ASP A 273 -26.94 -10.43 -5.80
C ASP A 273 -28.24 -11.08 -6.31
N LEU A 274 -29.01 -10.27 -7.03
CA LEU A 274 -30.43 -10.43 -7.27
C LEU A 274 -30.72 -11.37 -8.44
N ASP A 275 -30.08 -11.14 -9.58
CA ASP A 275 -30.41 -11.86 -10.81
C ASP A 275 -29.77 -13.25 -10.84
N GLY A 276 -28.66 -13.49 -10.13
CA GLY A 276 -27.96 -14.77 -10.19
C GLY A 276 -28.46 -15.82 -9.20
N THR A 277 -28.68 -15.43 -7.93
CA THR A 277 -28.59 -16.41 -6.83
C THR A 277 -29.93 -16.77 -6.18
N LEU A 278 -30.83 -15.80 -5.97
CA LEU A 278 -32.08 -16.02 -5.25
C LEU A 278 -33.32 -16.14 -6.15
N THR A 279 -33.33 -15.44 -7.27
CA THR A 279 -34.51 -15.32 -8.15
C THR A 279 -34.25 -15.73 -9.60
N GLN A 280 -33.17 -16.49 -9.88
CA GLN A 280 -32.83 -17.06 -11.21
C GLN A 280 -33.22 -16.16 -12.40
N HIS A 281 -32.74 -14.92 -12.37
CA HIS A 281 -33.02 -13.82 -13.26
C HIS A 281 -34.51 -13.62 -13.63
N LYS A 282 -35.12 -12.62 -12.99
CA LYS A 282 -36.52 -12.21 -13.18
C LYS A 282 -37.62 -13.23 -12.80
N THR A 283 -37.33 -14.28 -12.04
CA THR A 283 -38.36 -15.19 -11.52
C THR A 283 -38.81 -14.80 -10.11
N PRO A 284 -40.02 -15.23 -9.65
CA PRO A 284 -40.45 -15.00 -8.28
C PRO A 284 -39.58 -15.76 -7.26
N LEU A 285 -39.43 -15.19 -6.06
CA LEU A 285 -38.79 -15.85 -4.93
C LEU A 285 -39.55 -17.13 -4.57
N THR A 286 -38.86 -18.27 -4.64
CA THR A 286 -39.44 -19.57 -4.31
C THR A 286 -39.69 -19.71 -2.81
N ALA A 287 -40.61 -20.59 -2.42
CA ALA A 287 -40.86 -20.91 -1.00
C ALA A 287 -39.61 -21.44 -0.28
N ALA A 288 -38.79 -22.24 -0.97
CA ALA A 288 -37.53 -22.75 -0.43
C ALA A 288 -36.54 -21.61 -0.14
N ASN A 289 -36.36 -20.67 -1.08
CA ASN A 289 -35.46 -19.54 -0.89
C ASN A 289 -35.98 -18.57 0.17
N ARG A 290 -37.29 -18.38 0.28
CA ARG A 290 -37.89 -17.60 1.38
C ARG A 290 -37.58 -18.22 2.75
N ALA A 291 -37.70 -19.53 2.91
CA ALA A 291 -37.39 -20.20 4.18
C ALA A 291 -35.89 -20.07 4.57
N VAL A 292 -35.00 -20.05 3.58
CA VAL A 292 -33.58 -19.74 3.79
C VAL A 292 -33.42 -18.31 4.28
N LEU A 293 -34.05 -17.32 3.64
CA LEU A 293 -34.01 -15.92 4.08
C LEU A 293 -34.56 -15.75 5.50
N ASP A 294 -35.67 -16.39 5.85
CA ASP A 294 -36.23 -16.34 7.21
C ASP A 294 -35.28 -16.90 8.27
N THR A 295 -34.50 -17.90 7.90
CA THR A 295 -33.48 -18.48 8.79
C THR A 295 -32.30 -17.53 8.99
N LEU A 296 -31.88 -16.86 7.91
CA LEU A 296 -30.78 -15.89 7.94
C LEU A 296 -31.19 -14.61 8.68
N ALA A 297 -32.41 -14.12 8.48
CA ALA A 297 -32.92 -12.89 9.10
C ALA A 297 -32.93 -12.94 10.64
N LYS A 298 -32.93 -14.15 11.23
CA LYS A 298 -32.80 -14.35 12.70
C LYS A 298 -31.43 -13.97 13.25
N ARG A 299 -30.41 -13.98 12.40
CA ARG A 299 -29.00 -13.81 12.81
C ARG A 299 -28.30 -12.71 12.05
N TYR A 300 -28.85 -12.27 10.93
CA TYR A 300 -28.25 -11.32 10.02
C TYR A 300 -29.27 -10.27 9.61
N GLU A 301 -28.85 -9.01 9.50
CA GLU A 301 -29.60 -8.03 8.71
C GLU A 301 -29.36 -8.34 7.22
N ILE A 302 -30.45 -8.63 6.50
CA ILE A 302 -30.38 -9.03 5.10
C ILE A 302 -30.45 -7.77 4.24
N ILE A 303 -29.46 -7.64 3.38
CA ILE A 303 -29.33 -6.52 2.48
C ILE A 303 -29.33 -7.04 1.04
N MET A 304 -29.88 -6.22 0.15
CA MET A 304 -29.93 -6.44 -1.28
C MET A 304 -29.09 -5.39 -2.01
N ALA A 305 -28.23 -5.85 -2.91
CA ALA A 305 -27.50 -5.03 -3.85
C ALA A 305 -27.58 -5.69 -5.24
N GLY A 306 -28.08 -4.98 -6.25
CA GLY A 306 -28.25 -5.56 -7.60
C GLY A 306 -28.81 -4.59 -8.65
N GLY A 307 -28.73 -4.97 -9.92
CA GLY A 307 -29.18 -4.17 -11.06
C GLY A 307 -30.68 -4.32 -11.38
N GLY A 308 -31.38 -3.19 -11.55
CA GLY A 308 -32.75 -3.10 -12.06
C GLY A 308 -33.73 -2.31 -11.19
N ASN A 309 -34.95 -2.13 -11.70
CA ASN A 309 -35.97 -1.30 -11.04
C ASN A 309 -36.41 -1.86 -9.67
N CYS A 310 -36.29 -1.06 -8.61
CA CYS A 310 -36.61 -1.45 -7.23
C CYS A 310 -38.05 -1.97 -7.05
N VAL A 311 -39.03 -1.42 -7.77
CA VAL A 311 -40.42 -1.86 -7.70
C VAL A 311 -40.60 -3.26 -8.29
N ARG A 312 -39.92 -3.56 -9.42
CA ARG A 312 -39.92 -4.89 -10.04
C ARG A 312 -39.34 -5.92 -9.08
N ILE A 313 -38.19 -5.59 -8.50
CA ILE A 313 -37.45 -6.42 -7.55
C ILE A 313 -38.29 -6.72 -6.30
N TYR A 314 -38.89 -5.70 -5.70
CA TYR A 314 -39.73 -5.86 -4.51
C TYR A 314 -40.91 -6.81 -4.77
N LYS A 315 -41.51 -6.71 -5.96
CA LYS A 315 -42.57 -7.63 -6.40
C LYS A 315 -42.04 -9.06 -6.63
N GLN A 316 -40.87 -9.23 -7.25
CA GLN A 316 -40.25 -10.55 -7.45
C GLN A 316 -39.96 -11.25 -6.11
N MET A 317 -39.59 -10.48 -5.09
CA MET A 317 -39.38 -11.00 -3.74
C MET A 317 -40.67 -11.39 -3.01
N GLY A 318 -41.84 -11.11 -3.58
CA GLY A 318 -43.11 -11.25 -2.88
C GLY A 318 -43.16 -10.39 -1.63
N GLU A 319 -42.68 -9.14 -1.74
CA GLU A 319 -42.72 -8.14 -0.66
C GLU A 319 -41.96 -8.56 0.61
N TYR A 320 -40.90 -9.38 0.45
CA TYR A 320 -40.04 -9.75 1.57
C TYR A 320 -39.39 -8.50 2.19
N PRO A 321 -39.38 -8.35 3.53
CA PRO A 321 -38.84 -7.17 4.20
C PRO A 321 -37.30 -7.18 4.16
N ILE A 322 -36.73 -6.61 3.09
CA ILE A 322 -35.28 -6.55 2.83
C ILE A 322 -34.84 -5.11 2.57
N THR A 323 -33.69 -4.73 3.10
CA THR A 323 -33.08 -3.41 2.84
C THR A 323 -32.40 -3.42 1.48
N ILE A 324 -32.73 -2.47 0.61
CA ILE A 324 -32.11 -2.33 -0.73
C ILE A 324 -31.11 -1.16 -0.67
N LEU A 325 -29.81 -1.44 -0.77
CA LEU A 325 -28.74 -0.44 -0.62
C LEU A 325 -28.29 0.24 -1.92
N GLY A 326 -28.64 -0.29 -3.10
CA GLY A 326 -28.27 0.36 -4.35
C GLY A 326 -28.69 -0.39 -5.60
N ASN A 327 -29.07 0.38 -6.63
CA ASN A 327 -29.31 -0.07 -8.00
C ASN A 327 -28.17 0.46 -8.89
N TYR A 328 -27.23 -0.40 -9.30
CA TYR A 328 -26.25 -0.05 -10.34
C TYR A 328 -26.72 -0.67 -11.65
N GLY A 329 -27.71 -0.06 -12.29
CA GLY A 329 -28.26 -0.61 -13.53
C GLY A 329 -29.46 0.16 -14.05
N MET A 330 -29.21 0.87 -15.14
CA MET A 330 -30.14 1.69 -15.93
C MET A 330 -30.35 3.10 -15.36
N GLU A 331 -29.41 3.99 -15.69
CA GLU A 331 -29.78 5.33 -16.15
C GLU A 331 -31.02 5.19 -17.04
N GLU A 332 -32.07 5.98 -16.78
CA GLU A 332 -33.03 6.24 -17.84
C GLU A 332 -32.25 6.95 -18.94
N SER A 333 -31.79 6.21 -19.95
CA SER A 333 -31.50 6.81 -21.25
C SER A 333 -32.84 7.34 -21.77
N ARG A 334 -33.08 8.63 -21.55
CA ARG A 334 -34.06 9.40 -22.30
C ARG A 334 -33.36 10.12 -23.44
#